data_AF-A6DUJ9-F1
#
_entry.id   AF-A6DUJ9-F1
#
_cell.length_a   1.000
_cell.length_b   1.000
_cell.length_c   1.000
_cell.angle_alpha   90.00
_cell.angle_beta   90.00
_cell.angle_gamma   90.00
#
_symmetry.space_group_name_H-M   'P 1'
#
loop_
_entity.id
_entity.type
_entity.pdbx_description
1 polymer ?
#
loop_
_entity_poly.entity_id
_entity_poly.type
_entity_poly.pdbx_seq_one_letter_code
_entity_poly.pdbx_strand_id
1 'polypeptide(L)' 'MNVLAEIKQMSLSEKLITMEQLWNELQNSEEGVQSPPWHKEVLKAREGKEKFVNWNDAKKSIRNSCR' A
#
# COMPACT_ATOMS: atom_id res chain seq x y z
N MET A 1 4.78 16.64 -23.97
CA MET A 1 3.66 16.53 -22.99
C MET A 1 4.22 16.83 -21.62
N ASN A 2 3.60 17.76 -20.90
CA ASN A 2 4.01 18.09 -19.53
C ASN A 2 3.02 17.39 -18.60
N VAL A 3 3.36 16.17 -18.18
CA VAL A 3 2.52 15.30 -17.34
C VAL A 3 2.05 16.03 -16.07
N LEU A 4 2.89 16.92 -15.51
CA LEU A 4 2.52 17.73 -14.34
C LEU A 4 1.43 18.75 -14.65
N ALA A 5 1.41 19.31 -15.85
CA ALA A 5 0.36 20.23 -16.28
C ALA A 5 -0.96 19.49 -16.52
N GLU A 6 -0.91 18.27 -17.07
CA GLU A 6 -2.07 17.42 -17.33
C GLU A 6 -2.73 16.95 -16.01
N ILE A 7 -1.93 16.45 -15.05
CA ILE A 7 -2.42 16.05 -13.73
C ILE A 7 -3.07 17.24 -13.00
N LYS A 8 -2.55 18.46 -13.15
CA LYS A 8 -3.14 19.64 -12.51
C LYS A 8 -4.56 19.93 -13.00
N GLN A 9 -4.86 19.66 -14.27
CA GLN A 9 -6.17 19.90 -14.88
C GLN A 9 -7.20 18.79 -14.58
N MET A 10 -6.75 17.62 -14.13
CA MET A 10 -7.65 16.52 -13.76
C MET A 10 -8.50 16.85 -12.52
N SER A 11 -9.77 16.47 -12.56
CA SER A 11 -10.65 16.37 -11.41
C SER A 11 -10.10 15.35 -10.39
N LEU A 12 -10.66 15.36 -9.16
CA LEU A 12 -10.26 14.40 -8.13
C LEU A 12 -10.50 12.95 -8.58
N SER A 13 -11.64 12.66 -9.19
CA SER A 13 -11.98 11.32 -9.65
C SER A 13 -11.02 10.82 -10.73
N GLU A 14 -10.67 11.68 -11.68
CA GLU A 14 -9.68 11.36 -12.72
C GLU A 14 -8.30 11.09 -12.12
N LYS A 15 -7.85 11.92 -11.17
CA LYS A 15 -6.58 11.67 -10.45
C LYS A 15 -6.55 10.32 -9.76
N LEU A 16 -7.63 9.94 -9.09
CA LEU A 16 -7.72 8.66 -8.39
C LEU A 16 -7.68 7.48 -9.37
N ILE A 17 -8.43 7.55 -10.46
CA ILE A 17 -8.43 6.51 -11.51
C ILE A 17 -7.04 6.41 -12.14
N THR A 18 -6.43 7.54 -12.51
CA THR A 18 -5.08 7.58 -13.09
C THR A 18 -4.05 6.99 -12.12
N MET A 19 -4.14 7.31 -10.83
CA MET A 19 -3.24 6.74 -9.81
C MET A 19 -3.36 5.23 -9.72
N GLU A 20 -4.57 4.69 -9.80
CA GLU A 20 -4.81 3.25 -9.74
C GLU A 20 -4.34 2.52 -11.01
N GLN A 21 -4.56 3.09 -12.19
CA GLN A 21 -4.03 2.54 -13.44
C GLN A 21 -2.50 2.55 -13.46
N LEU A 22 -1.87 3.67 -13.07
CA LEU A 22 -0.42 3.77 -12.94
C LEU A 22 0.13 2.72 -11.96
N TRP A 23 -0.54 2.53 -10.82
CA TRP A 23 -0.15 1.52 -9.85
C TRP A 23 -0.21 0.11 -10.42
N ASN A 24 -1.29 -0.23 -11.14
CA ASN A 24 -1.44 -1.54 -11.79
C ASN A 24 -0.37 -1.78 -12.88
N GLU A 25 -0.04 -0.76 -13.67
CA GLU A 25 1.02 -0.87 -14.68
C GLU A 25 2.39 -1.08 -14.05
N LEU A 26 2.73 -0.31 -13.00
CA LEU A 26 4.01 -0.42 -12.31
C LEU A 26 4.20 -1.78 -11.63
N GLN A 27 3.14 -2.34 -11.04
CA GLN A 27 3.17 -3.67 -10.42
C GLN A 27 3.45 -4.79 -11.44
N ASN A 28 2.98 -4.63 -12.67
CA ASN A 28 3.15 -5.61 -13.75
C ASN A 28 4.39 -5.36 -14.62
N SER A 29 5.19 -4.32 -14.32
CA SER A 29 6.38 -3.99 -15.10
C SER A 29 7.52 -4.98 -14.86
N GLU A 30 8.13 -5.46 -15.94
CA GLU A 30 9.29 -6.39 -15.89
C GLU A 30 10.54 -5.74 -15.25
N GLU A 31 10.60 -4.41 -15.24
CA GLU A 31 11.66 -3.62 -14.59
C GLU A 31 11.61 -3.65 -13.05
N GLY A 32 10.60 -4.32 -12.47
CA GLY A 32 10.55 -4.80 -11.09
C GLY A 32 11.32 -3.95 -10.08
N VAL A 33 10.64 -3.01 -9.43
CA VAL A 33 11.23 -2.17 -8.38
C VAL A 33 11.91 -3.05 -7.34
N GLN A 34 13.25 -3.03 -7.32
CA GLN A 34 14.00 -3.83 -6.37
C GLN A 34 13.69 -3.34 -4.96
N SER A 35 13.30 -4.26 -4.09
CA SER A 35 13.20 -3.96 -2.67
C SER A 35 14.54 -3.42 -2.17
N PRO A 36 14.54 -2.34 -1.37
CA PRO A 36 15.77 -1.84 -0.77
C PRO A 36 16.50 -2.95 -0.01
N PRO A 37 17.85 -2.92 0.07
CA PRO A 37 18.62 -3.98 0.71
C PRO A 37 18.15 -4.31 2.13
N TRP A 38 17.76 -3.27 2.91
CA TRP A 38 17.28 -3.38 4.29
C TRP A 38 15.89 -4.02 4.44
N HIS A 39 15.10 -4.10 3.37
CA HIS A 39 13.70 -4.53 3.43
C HIS A 39 13.59 -5.96 3.93
N LYS A 40 14.54 -6.82 3.53
CA LYS A 40 14.59 -8.23 3.93
C LYS A 40 14.84 -8.40 5.43
N GLU A 41 15.74 -7.62 6.01
CA GLU A 41 16.08 -7.70 7.43
C GLU A 41 14.91 -7.23 8.30
N VAL A 42 14.23 -6.15 7.89
CA VAL A 42 13.02 -5.66 8.57
C VAL A 42 11.90 -6.68 8.51
N LEU A 43 11.68 -7.30 7.33
CA LEU A 43 10.64 -8.29 7.14
C LEU A 43 10.91 -9.53 8.00
N LYS A 44 12.15 -10.06 7.99
CA LYS A 44 12.58 -11.15 8.89
C LYS A 44 12.42 -10.82 10.37
N ALA A 45 12.66 -9.57 10.77
CA ALA A 45 12.52 -9.17 12.17
C ALA A 45 11.06 -9.09 12.64
N ARG A 46 10.10 -9.02 11.71
CA ARG A 46 8.65 -8.93 11.96
C ARG A 46 7.94 -10.26 11.72
N GLU A 47 8.42 -11.08 10.78
CA GLU A 47 7.92 -12.44 10.55
C GLU A 47 7.98 -13.27 11.85
N GLY A 48 6.87 -13.91 12.18
CA GLY A 48 6.77 -14.83 13.33
C GLY A 48 6.56 -14.17 14.70
N LYS A 49 6.54 -12.84 14.80
CA LYS A 49 6.17 -12.15 16.06
C LYS A 49 4.67 -11.93 16.23
N GLU A 50 3.93 -11.96 15.13
CA GLU A 50 2.49 -11.74 15.14
C GLU A 50 1.76 -13.08 15.25
N LYS A 51 0.86 -13.17 16.23
CA LYS A 51 -0.05 -14.31 16.38
C LYS A 51 -1.32 -14.01 15.61
N PHE A 52 -1.74 -14.96 14.77
CA PHE A 52 -3.09 -14.93 14.22
C PHE A 52 -4.09 -14.94 15.38
N VAL A 53 -4.89 -13.90 15.45
CA VAL A 53 -6.01 -13.78 16.39
C VAL A 53 -7.31 -14.05 15.66
N ASN A 54 -8.27 -14.65 16.36
CA ASN A 54 -9.61 -14.81 15.83
C ASN A 54 -10.17 -13.41 15.47
N TRP A 55 -10.80 -13.33 14.31
CA TRP A 55 -11.34 -12.09 13.78
C TRP A 55 -12.34 -11.39 14.72
N ASN A 56 -13.16 -12.17 15.44
CA ASN A 56 -14.12 -11.63 16.40
C ASN A 56 -13.40 -11.03 17.63
N ASP A 57 -12.33 -11.66 18.09
CA ASP A 57 -11.53 -11.19 19.23
C ASP A 57 -10.75 -9.92 18.86
N ALA A 58 -10.19 -9.86 17.65
CA ALA A 58 -9.53 -8.66 17.14
C ALA A 58 -10.51 -7.46 17.08
N LYS A 59 -11.72 -7.66 16.54
CA LYS A 59 -12.77 -6.63 16.50
C LYS A 59 -13.18 -6.16 17.89
N LYS A 60 -13.29 -7.08 18.85
CA LYS A 60 -13.63 -6.76 20.24
C LYS A 60 -12.53 -5.93 20.90
N SER A 61 -11.27 -6.30 20.69
CA SER A 61 -10.11 -5.56 21.20
C SER A 61 -10.08 -4.11 20.69
N ILE A 62 -10.21 -3.91 19.38
CA ILE A 62 -10.22 -2.57 18.77
C ILE A 62 -11.33 -1.69 19.34
N ARG A 63 -12.56 -2.21 19.46
CA ARG A 63 -13.68 -1.45 20.04
C ARG A 63 -13.43 -1.05 21.50
N ASN A 64 -12.75 -1.89 22.27
CA ASN A 64 -12.43 -1.60 23.66
C ASN A 64 -11.30 -0.57 23.79
N SER A 65 -10.35 -0.53 22.86
CA SER A 65 -9.23 0.41 22.85
C SER A 65 -9.57 1.81 22.32
N CYS A 66 -10.68 1.96 21.59
CA CYS A 66 -11.17 3.25 21.08
C CYS A 66 -12.17 3.94 22.04
N ARG A 67 -12.21 3.53 23.31
CA ARG A 67 -13.11 4.07 24.34
C ARG A 67 -12.31 4.85 25.37
#